data_AF-A0A419IZ22-F1
#
_entry.id   AF-A0A419IZ22-F1
#
_cell.length_a   1.000
_cell.length_b   1.000
_cell.length_c   1.000
_cell.angle_alpha   90.00
_cell.angle_beta   90.00
_cell.angle_gamma   90.00
#
_symmetry.space_group_name_H-M   'P 1'
#
loop_
_entity.id
_entity.type
_entity.pdbx_description
1 polymer ?
#
loop_
_entity_poly.entity_id
_entity_poly.type
_entity_poly.pdbx_seq_one_letter_code
_entity_poly.pdbx_strand_id
1 'polypeptide(L)'
;MRIAPLDIQQKKFPKRFKGYDPEDVRIFLEIVSGEVEELRRENAALKEEARATGDQLKEFDGLEVALRDTVIKAQEFVETYRANVHRSAELLQKEAEARAEEMLKGLQHKVVEIHREITELKGIRKHFKDEMTSLIESSLEKV
;
A
#
# COMPACT_ATOMS: atom_id res chain seq x y z
N MET A 1 -10.68 53.56 -13.30
CA MET A 1 -12.04 54.17 -13.39
C MET A 1 -12.91 53.23 -14.21
N ARG A 2 -14.02 52.72 -13.66
CA ARG A 2 -14.99 51.93 -14.44
C ARG A 2 -16.10 52.86 -14.87
N ILE A 3 -16.07 53.28 -16.13
CA ILE A 3 -17.19 53.97 -16.77
C ILE A 3 -18.21 52.88 -17.10
N ALA A 4 -19.45 53.01 -16.63
CA ALA A 4 -20.52 52.11 -17.04
C ALA A 4 -20.99 52.49 -18.45
N PRO A 5 -21.48 51.54 -19.26
CA PRO A 5 -22.12 51.84 -20.55
C PRO A 5 -23.17 52.94 -20.46
N LEU A 6 -23.94 52.96 -19.36
CA LEU A 6 -24.91 54.01 -19.07
C LEU A 6 -24.27 55.40 -18.87
N ASP A 7 -23.09 55.46 -18.23
CA ASP A 7 -22.34 56.71 -18.04
C ASP A 7 -21.82 57.27 -19.38
N ILE A 8 -21.54 56.39 -20.35
CA ILE A 8 -21.12 56.76 -21.71
C ILE A 8 -22.30 57.37 -22.47
N GLN A 9 -23.48 56.74 -22.41
CA GLN A 9 -24.69 57.23 -23.08
C GLN A 9 -25.18 58.56 -22.48
N GLN A 10 -25.09 58.73 -21.16
CA GLN A 10 -25.55 59.93 -20.48
C GLN A 10 -24.53 61.07 -20.50
N LYS A 11 -23.36 60.88 -21.12
CA LYS A 11 -22.29 61.87 -21.13
C LYS A 11 -22.69 63.12 -21.92
N LYS A 12 -22.81 64.25 -21.23
CA LYS A 12 -23.03 65.56 -21.85
C LYS A 12 -21.70 66.27 -22.09
N PHE A 13 -21.54 66.81 -23.30
CA PHE A 13 -20.39 67.62 -23.69
C PHE A 13 -20.79 69.11 -23.80
N PRO A 14 -19.95 70.05 -23.31
CA PRO A 14 -20.20 71.47 -23.47
C PRO A 14 -20.08 71.89 -24.94
N LYS A 15 -21.00 72.72 -25.42
CA LYS A 15 -20.95 73.26 -26.79
C LYS A 15 -19.88 74.34 -26.88
N ARG A 16 -19.05 74.30 -27.93
CA ARG A 16 -18.04 75.32 -28.26
C ARG A 16 -18.10 75.66 -29.75
N PHE A 17 -17.73 76.89 -30.11
CA PHE A 17 -17.65 77.32 -31.50
C PHE A 17 -16.64 76.45 -32.27
N LYS A 18 -17.04 75.91 -33.44
CA LYS A 18 -16.30 74.88 -34.22
C LYS A 18 -16.09 73.52 -33.51
N GLY A 19 -17.11 73.01 -32.81
CA GLY A 19 -17.11 71.63 -32.26
C GLY A 19 -17.62 70.57 -33.24
N TYR A 20 -17.51 69.29 -32.86
CA TYR A 20 -18.13 68.16 -33.57
C TYR A 20 -19.66 68.24 -33.56
N ASP A 21 -20.30 67.62 -34.56
CA ASP A 21 -21.76 67.52 -34.63
C ASP A 21 -22.29 66.73 -33.41
N PRO A 22 -23.20 67.31 -32.60
CA PRO A 22 -23.78 66.62 -31.46
C PRO A 22 -24.50 65.31 -31.80
N GLU A 23 -25.07 65.18 -33.01
CA GLU A 23 -25.74 63.95 -33.46
C GLU A 23 -24.72 62.83 -33.70
N ASP A 24 -23.68 63.11 -34.47
CA ASP A 24 -22.62 62.14 -34.78
C ASP A 24 -21.92 61.66 -33.51
N VAL A 25 -21.68 62.59 -32.57
CA VAL A 25 -21.12 62.26 -31.25
C VAL A 25 -22.07 61.34 -30.46
N ARG A 26 -23.39 61.58 -30.49
CA ARG A 26 -24.36 60.73 -29.80
C ARG A 26 -24.40 59.31 -30.38
N ILE A 27 -24.44 59.18 -31.70
CA ILE A 27 -24.40 57.87 -32.38
C ILE A 27 -23.13 57.11 -32.01
N PHE A 28 -21.98 57.79 -31.99
CA PHE A 28 -20.72 57.18 -31.58
C PHE A 28 -20.73 56.73 -30.11
N LEU A 29 -21.31 57.51 -29.19
CA LEU A 29 -21.44 57.12 -27.78
C LEU A 29 -22.35 55.91 -27.59
N GLU A 30 -23.40 55.75 -28.40
CA GLU A 30 -24.27 54.57 -28.38
C GLU A 30 -23.51 53.31 -28.81
N ILE A 31 -22.75 53.38 -29.91
CA ILE A 31 -21.91 52.28 -30.38
C ILE A 31 -20.87 51.90 -29.32
N VAL A 32 -20.12 52.88 -28.81
CA VAL A 32 -19.08 52.66 -27.79
C VAL A 32 -19.67 52.10 -26.50
N SER A 33 -20.87 52.55 -26.11
CA SER A 33 -21.57 52.00 -24.95
C SER A 33 -21.92 50.52 -25.13
N GLY A 34 -22.41 50.13 -26.31
CA GLY A 34 -22.68 48.75 -26.67
C GLY A 34 -21.43 47.87 -26.62
N GLU A 35 -20.33 48.32 -27.23
CA GLU A 35 -19.05 47.61 -27.20
C GLU A 35 -18.52 47.44 -25.76
N VAL A 36 -18.66 48.47 -24.92
CA VAL A 36 -18.22 48.38 -23.51
C VAL A 36 -19.11 47.41 -22.70
N GLU A 37 -20.41 47.31 -23.00
CA GLU A 37 -21.29 46.33 -22.35
C GLU A 37 -20.90 44.89 -22.74
N GLU A 38 -20.69 44.63 -24.03
CA GLU A 38 -20.24 43.31 -24.51
C GLU A 38 -18.88 42.92 -23.91
N LEU A 39 -17.88 43.82 -23.95
CA LEU A 39 -16.58 43.57 -23.32
C LEU A 39 -16.69 43.29 -21.82
N ARG A 40 -17.63 43.93 -21.11
CA ARG A 40 -17.86 43.67 -19.69
C ARG A 40 -18.50 42.31 -19.46
N ARG A 41 -19.43 41.90 -20.30
CA ARG A 41 -20.06 40.58 -20.26
C ARG A 41 -19.04 39.48 -20.52
N GLU A 42 -18.24 39.61 -21.58
CA GLU A 42 -17.15 38.68 -21.90
C GLU A 42 -16.13 38.61 -20.75
N ASN A 43 -15.73 39.75 -20.19
CA ASN A 43 -14.80 39.77 -19.07
C ASN A 43 -15.35 39.09 -17.81
N ALA A 44 -16.66 39.20 -17.57
CA ALA A 44 -17.31 38.50 -16.47
C ALA A 44 -17.33 36.98 -16.71
N ALA A 45 -17.70 36.54 -17.93
CA ALA A 45 -17.70 35.14 -18.31
C ALA A 45 -16.30 34.51 -18.22
N LEU A 46 -15.27 35.17 -18.77
CA LEU A 46 -13.88 34.72 -18.69
C LEU A 46 -13.36 34.63 -17.25
N LYS A 47 -13.80 35.53 -16.37
CA LYS A 47 -13.43 35.48 -14.95
C LYS A 47 -14.09 34.33 -14.21
N GLU A 48 -15.34 34.01 -14.52
CA GLU A 48 -15.99 32.83 -13.96
C GLU A 48 -15.34 31.55 -14.45
N GLU A 49 -15.03 31.45 -15.75
CA GLU A 49 -14.31 30.30 -16.31
C GLU A 49 -12.93 30.13 -15.68
N ALA A 50 -12.14 31.21 -15.61
CA ALA A 50 -10.82 31.18 -14.98
C ALA A 50 -10.88 30.75 -13.50
N ARG A 51 -11.93 31.17 -12.78
CA ARG A 51 -12.16 30.73 -11.41
C ARG A 51 -12.50 29.24 -11.35
N ALA A 52 -13.42 28.77 -12.19
CA ALA A 52 -13.82 27.37 -12.24
C ALA A 52 -12.64 26.46 -12.58
N THR A 53 -11.85 26.80 -13.61
CA THR A 53 -10.63 26.06 -13.96
C THR A 53 -9.60 26.11 -12.84
N GLY A 54 -9.44 27.26 -12.17
CA GLY A 54 -8.53 27.39 -11.03
C GLY A 54 -8.94 26.52 -9.84
N ASP A 55 -10.23 26.35 -9.59
CA ASP A 55 -10.73 25.48 -8.53
C ASP A 55 -10.56 24.00 -8.88
N GLN A 56 -10.78 23.61 -10.15
CA GLN A 56 -10.46 22.26 -10.65
C GLN A 56 -8.97 21.93 -10.53
N LEU A 57 -8.10 22.88 -10.84
CA LEU A 57 -6.65 22.66 -10.76
C LEU A 57 -6.21 22.34 -9.32
N LYS A 58 -6.77 23.05 -8.34
CA LYS A 58 -6.51 22.78 -6.91
C LYS A 58 -7.01 21.40 -6.48
N GLU A 59 -8.12 20.93 -7.02
CA GLU A 59 -8.62 19.58 -6.77
C GLU A 59 -7.63 18.53 -7.32
N PHE A 60 -7.12 18.74 -8.54
CA PHE A 60 -6.09 17.88 -9.12
C PHE A 60 -4.78 17.91 -8.33
N ASP A 61 -4.32 19.07 -7.86
CA ASP A 61 -3.14 19.18 -7.00
C ASP A 61 -3.32 18.38 -5.71
N GLY A 62 -4.51 18.45 -5.09
CA GLY A 62 -4.85 17.67 -3.91
C GLY A 62 -4.86 16.16 -4.18
N LEU A 63 -5.41 15.75 -5.32
CA LEU A 63 -5.41 14.36 -5.76
C LEU A 63 -4.00 13.85 -6.03
N GLU A 64 -3.13 14.65 -6.64
CA GLU A 64 -1.73 14.30 -6.90
C GLU A 64 -0.97 14.05 -5.60
N VAL A 65 -1.14 14.92 -4.60
CA VAL A 65 -0.54 14.74 -3.27
C VAL A 65 -1.04 13.45 -2.62
N ALA A 66 -2.34 13.20 -2.62
CA ALA A 66 -2.91 11.99 -2.04
C ALA A 66 -2.42 10.71 -2.76
N LEU A 67 -2.28 10.76 -4.09
CA LEU A 67 -1.76 9.64 -4.87
C LEU A 67 -0.29 9.38 -4.55
N ARG A 68 0.53 10.42 -4.48
CA ARG A 68 1.94 10.32 -4.11
C ARG A 68 2.13 9.72 -2.72
N ASP A 69 1.36 10.19 -1.75
CA ASP A 69 1.37 9.64 -0.38
C ASP A 69 0.95 8.17 -0.35
N THR A 70 -0.05 7.80 -1.16
CA THR A 70 -0.51 6.41 -1.27
C THR A 70 0.57 5.51 -1.86
N VAL A 71 1.29 5.97 -2.89
CA VAL A 71 2.41 5.22 -3.49
C VAL A 71 3.54 5.00 -2.48
N ILE A 72 3.91 6.03 -1.72
CA ILE A 72 4.94 5.92 -0.67
C ILE A 72 4.52 4.91 0.39
N LYS A 73 3.29 5.02 0.91
CA LYS A 73 2.76 4.07 1.90
C LYS A 73 2.70 2.64 1.35
N ALA A 74 2.34 2.45 0.09
CA ALA A 74 2.35 1.15 -0.54
C ALA A 74 3.77 0.55 -0.60
N GLN A 75 4.79 1.37 -0.92
CA GLN A 75 6.20 0.94 -0.89
C GLN A 75 6.66 0.55 0.52
N GLU A 76 6.36 1.38 1.52
CA GLU A 76 6.67 1.08 2.94
C GLU A 76 5.99 -0.21 3.41
N PHE A 77 4.73 -0.41 3.01
CA PHE A 77 3.98 -1.63 3.30
C PHE A 77 4.64 -2.86 2.66
N VAL A 78 5.03 -2.78 1.39
CA VAL A 78 5.71 -3.88 0.68
C VAL A 78 7.03 -4.23 1.36
N GLU A 79 7.83 -3.25 1.75
CA GLU A 79 9.11 -3.49 2.44
C GLU A 79 8.90 -4.11 3.83
N THR A 80 7.94 -3.60 4.61
CA THR A 80 7.58 -4.17 5.91
C THR A 80 7.04 -5.60 5.77
N TYR A 81 6.22 -5.83 4.74
CA TYR A 81 5.67 -7.15 4.44
C TYR A 81 6.77 -8.15 4.06
N ARG A 82 7.72 -7.76 3.20
CA ARG A 82 8.88 -8.59 2.85
C ARG A 82 9.72 -8.93 4.08
N ALA A 83 10.02 -7.94 4.92
CA ALA A 83 10.78 -8.16 6.15
C ALA A 83 10.09 -9.16 7.09
N ASN A 84 8.75 -9.05 7.23
CA ASN A 84 7.96 -9.99 8.02
C ASN A 84 7.97 -11.40 7.42
N VAL A 85 7.79 -11.54 6.11
CA VAL A 85 7.83 -12.85 5.43
C VAL A 85 9.19 -13.51 5.62
N HIS A 86 10.30 -12.78 5.45
CA HIS A 86 11.64 -13.31 5.69
C HIS A 86 11.82 -13.78 7.14
N ARG A 87 11.40 -12.96 8.11
CA ARG A 87 11.48 -13.33 9.53
C ARG A 87 10.64 -14.55 9.86
N SER A 88 9.42 -14.63 9.33
CA SER A 88 8.54 -15.79 9.52
C SER A 88 9.10 -17.05 8.88
N ALA A 89 9.72 -16.94 7.71
CA ALA A 89 10.38 -18.05 7.04
C ALA A 89 11.58 -18.57 7.85
N GLU A 90 12.43 -17.66 8.36
CA GLU A 90 13.55 -18.03 9.23
C GLU A 90 13.10 -18.72 10.53
N LEU A 91 12.02 -18.22 11.15
CA LEU A 91 11.44 -18.84 12.35
C LEU A 91 10.90 -20.24 12.04
N LEU A 92 10.16 -20.40 10.93
CA LEU A 92 9.64 -21.68 10.51
C LEU A 92 10.76 -22.69 10.24
N GLN A 93 11.84 -22.25 9.60
CA GLN A 93 13.02 -23.10 9.36
C GLN A 93 13.65 -23.54 10.68
N LYS A 94 13.91 -22.62 11.60
CA LYS A 94 14.47 -22.94 12.92
C LYS A 94 13.58 -23.89 13.72
N GLU A 95 12.26 -23.71 13.65
CA GLU A 95 11.31 -24.59 14.32
C GLU A 95 11.33 -26.00 13.70
N ALA A 96 11.38 -26.11 12.37
CA ALA A 96 11.50 -27.38 11.68
C ALA A 96 12.81 -28.11 12.02
N GLU A 97 13.93 -27.38 12.06
CA GLU A 97 15.24 -27.90 12.48
C GLU A 97 15.21 -28.42 13.92
N ALA A 98 14.66 -27.64 14.87
CA ALA A 98 14.53 -28.05 16.26
C ALA A 98 13.67 -29.32 16.45
N ARG A 99 12.53 -29.40 15.75
CA ARG A 99 11.67 -30.59 15.76
C ARG A 99 12.37 -31.81 15.17
N ALA A 100 13.15 -31.63 14.10
CA ALA A 100 13.91 -32.71 13.49
C ALA A 100 15.01 -33.22 14.44
N GLU A 101 15.73 -32.33 15.13
CA GLU A 101 16.71 -32.71 16.14
C GLU A 101 16.08 -33.47 17.32
N GLU A 102 14.92 -33.02 17.80
CA GLU A 102 14.19 -33.71 18.87
C GLU A 102 13.78 -35.12 18.44
N MET A 103 13.26 -35.26 17.21
CA MET A 103 12.91 -36.56 16.65
C MET A 103 14.12 -37.49 16.53
N LEU A 104 15.26 -36.98 16.05
CA LEU A 104 16.50 -37.75 15.95
C LEU A 104 16.99 -38.22 17.32
N LYS A 105 16.94 -37.36 18.35
CA LYS A 105 17.28 -37.76 19.73
C LYS A 105 16.35 -38.86 20.22
N GLY A 106 15.04 -38.74 19.99
CA GLY A 106 14.07 -39.78 20.36
C GLY A 106 14.36 -41.13 19.68
N LEU A 107 14.72 -41.11 18.39
CA LEU A 107 15.10 -42.31 17.65
C LEU A 107 16.39 -42.93 18.20
N GLN A 108 17.41 -42.12 18.49
CA GLN A 108 18.67 -42.59 19.08
C GLN A 108 18.43 -43.28 20.43
N HIS A 109 17.61 -42.68 21.30
CA HIS A 109 17.21 -43.30 22.56
C HIS A 109 16.55 -44.66 22.34
N LYS A 110 15.61 -44.76 21.39
CA LYS A 110 14.91 -46.01 21.10
C LYS A 110 15.83 -47.08 20.52
N VAL A 111 16.82 -46.70 19.70
CA VAL A 111 17.83 -47.63 19.18
C VAL A 111 18.68 -48.22 20.31
N VAL A 112 19.07 -47.39 21.28
CA VAL A 112 19.84 -47.83 22.46
C VAL A 112 19.00 -48.76 23.32
N GLU A 113 17.73 -48.42 23.56
CA GLU A 113 16.79 -49.25 24.33
C GLU A 113 16.61 -50.63 23.67
N ILE A 114 16.35 -50.68 22.36
CA ILE A 114 16.21 -51.93 21.60
C ILE A 114 17.51 -52.76 21.67
N HIS A 115 18.69 -52.14 21.55
CA HIS A 115 19.96 -52.86 21.68
C HIS A 115 20.14 -53.48 23.07
N ARG A 116 19.72 -52.76 24.11
CA ARG A 116 19.75 -53.24 25.48
C ARG A 116 18.81 -54.44 25.66
N GLU A 117 17.56 -54.34 25.21
CA GLU A 117 16.59 -55.44 25.25
C GLU A 117 17.10 -56.68 24.50
N ILE A 118 17.67 -56.51 23.30
CA ILE A 118 18.26 -57.61 22.53
C ILE A 118 19.38 -58.29 23.32
N THR A 119 20.21 -57.52 24.03
CA THR A 119 21.32 -58.05 24.82
C THR A 119 20.82 -58.82 26.04
N GLU A 120 19.82 -58.28 26.75
CA GLU A 120 19.14 -58.95 27.86
C GLU A 120 18.51 -60.28 27.40
N LEU A 121 17.75 -60.27 26.30
CA LEU A 121 17.14 -61.47 25.71
C LEU A 121 18.19 -62.53 25.31
N LYS A 122 19.32 -62.12 24.73
CA LYS A 122 20.43 -63.03 24.42
C LYS A 122 21.02 -63.66 25.68
N GLY A 123 21.13 -62.89 26.77
CA GLY A 123 21.58 -63.37 28.08
C GLY A 123 20.61 -64.42 28.66
N ILE A 124 19.32 -64.11 28.68
CA ILE A 124 18.26 -65.02 29.14
C ILE A 124 18.30 -66.33 28.34
N ARG A 125 18.39 -66.25 27.01
CA ARG A 125 18.48 -67.43 26.14
C ARG A 125 19.70 -68.29 26.46
N LYS A 126 20.86 -67.68 26.73
CA LYS A 126 22.08 -68.40 27.09
C LYS A 126 21.90 -69.13 28.43
N HIS A 127 21.43 -68.41 29.46
CA HIS A 127 21.18 -68.99 30.78
C HIS A 127 20.22 -70.19 30.72
N PHE A 128 19.10 -70.03 30.02
CA PHE A 128 18.12 -71.09 29.83
C PHE A 128 18.71 -72.31 29.14
N LYS A 129 19.57 -72.12 28.12
CA LYS A 129 20.28 -73.20 27.44
C LYS A 129 21.23 -73.93 28.39
N ASP A 130 21.99 -73.18 29.19
CA ASP A 130 22.96 -73.74 30.13
C ASP A 130 22.24 -74.55 31.23
N GLU A 131 21.14 -74.04 31.79
CA GLU A 131 20.28 -74.77 32.74
C GLU A 131 19.70 -76.06 32.15
N MET A 132 19.14 -75.99 30.94
CA MET A 132 18.59 -77.16 30.26
C MET A 132 19.66 -78.24 30.01
N THR A 133 20.87 -77.83 29.62
CA THR A 133 21.98 -78.76 29.37
C THR A 133 22.40 -79.44 30.68
N SER A 134 22.55 -78.67 31.76
CA SER A 134 22.89 -79.20 33.08
C SER A 134 21.82 -80.16 33.63
N LEU A 135 20.54 -79.85 33.42
CA LEU A 135 19.43 -80.76 33.80
C LEU A 135 19.48 -82.08 33.04
N ILE A 136 19.81 -82.06 31.74
CA ILE A 136 19.94 -83.26 30.92
C ILE A 136 21.14 -84.10 31.37
N GLU A 137 22.30 -83.47 31.58
CA GLU A 137 23.51 -84.15 32.09
C GLU A 137 23.26 -84.80 33.45
N SER A 138 22.64 -84.07 34.38
CA SER A 138 22.24 -84.59 35.69
C SER A 138 21.25 -85.76 35.61
N SER A 139 20.38 -85.76 34.60
CA SER A 139 19.40 -86.84 34.39
C SER A 139 20.03 -88.09 33.77
N LEU A 140 21.10 -87.93 32.98
CA LEU A 140 21.84 -89.03 32.36
C LEU A 140 22.85 -89.68 33.33
N GLU A 141 23.43 -88.94 34.28
CA GLU A 141 24.31 -89.51 35.33
C GLU A 141 23.56 -90.38 36.36
N LYS A 142 22.23 -90.27 36.43
CA LYS A 142 21.38 -91.01 37.38
C LYS A 142 20.77 -92.30 36.80
N VAL A 143 21.14 -92.70 35.58
CA VAL A 143 20.78 -93.96 34.93
C VAL A 143 22.00 -94.86 34.85
#